data_AF-A0A2N2LX50-F1
#
_entry.id   AF-A0A2N2LX50-F1
#
_cell.length_a   1.000
_cell.length_b   1.000
_cell.length_c   1.000
_cell.angle_alpha   90.00
_cell.angle_beta   90.00
_cell.angle_gamma   90.00
#
_symmetry.space_group_name_H-M   'P 1'
#
loop_
_entity.id
_entity.type
_entity.pdbx_description
1 polymer ?
#
loop_
_entity_poly.entity_id
_entity_poly.type
_entity_poly.pdbx_seq_one_letter_code
_entity_poly.pdbx_strand_id
1 'polypeptide(L)'
;MSEMPVLLITMFVLAGLFNVVFPILLGWWIIRKHKTNWKLFGVGVLTFIGSQIFHLPVVNGLTAAFQSGALPHVDPNFAPFFNAIVLGLLAGLFEETARWIGFKLLKKKGDSLGAALTLGAGHGGIEAIIIGGVVLFSLISMLSLRSIGVDSLPLSADQMEATLQQVQAYFATPWHLPLAGAVERIGAVALHITLSIMVWLSYTKRKALWFWGAVLYHAVVDGLTVLAVSFGMGTWILEASFIVVAFCGLYLALKAGKKAEKERNSLESNAIVVIEELPA
;
A
#
# COMPACT_ATOMS: atom_id res chain seq x y z
N MET A 1 -39.81 4.95 -4.45
CA MET A 1 -38.42 4.70 -4.90
C MET A 1 -37.62 5.94 -4.55
N SER A 2 -36.69 5.86 -3.59
CA SER A 2 -35.78 6.99 -3.37
C SER A 2 -35.00 7.27 -4.66
N GLU A 3 -34.78 8.54 -4.98
CA GLU A 3 -33.96 8.92 -6.13
C GLU A 3 -32.61 8.18 -6.07
N MET A 4 -32.12 7.76 -7.24
CA MET A 4 -30.78 7.16 -7.28
C MET A 4 -29.76 8.24 -6.89
N PRO A 5 -28.84 7.96 -5.96
CA PRO A 5 -27.82 8.92 -5.57
C PRO A 5 -26.74 8.99 -6.66
N VAL A 6 -27.10 9.57 -7.82
CA VAL A 6 -26.27 9.63 -9.03
C VAL A 6 -24.90 10.20 -8.70
N LEU A 7 -24.86 11.27 -7.89
CA LEU A 7 -23.60 11.88 -7.45
C LEU A 7 -22.69 10.89 -6.72
N LEU A 8 -23.20 10.15 -5.73
CA LEU A 8 -22.42 9.15 -4.98
C LEU A 8 -21.90 8.04 -5.91
N ILE A 9 -22.75 7.53 -6.80
CA ILE A 9 -22.39 6.50 -7.78
C ILE A 9 -21.25 7.00 -8.68
N THR A 10 -21.36 8.23 -9.19
CA THR A 10 -20.31 8.85 -10.00
C THR A 10 -18.99 8.94 -9.22
N MET A 11 -19.03 9.32 -7.94
CA MET A 11 -17.81 9.41 -7.12
C MET A 11 -17.15 8.05 -6.88
N PHE A 12 -17.92 6.99 -6.66
CA PHE A 12 -17.37 5.63 -6.57
C PHE A 12 -16.71 5.19 -7.88
N VAL A 13 -17.34 5.45 -9.03
CA VAL A 13 -16.77 5.14 -10.34
C VAL A 13 -15.46 5.90 -10.56
N LEU A 14 -15.45 7.21 -10.30
CA LEU A 14 -14.25 8.04 -10.46
C LEU A 14 -13.12 7.59 -9.55
N ALA A 15 -13.40 7.34 -8.27
CA ALA A 15 -12.39 6.88 -7.31
C ALA A 15 -11.82 5.50 -7.68
N GLY A 16 -12.69 4.55 -8.01
CA GLY A 16 -12.29 3.20 -8.40
C GLY A 16 -11.45 3.18 -9.68
N LEU A 17 -11.87 3.90 -10.71
CA LEU A 17 -11.11 4.03 -11.96
C LEU A 17 -9.79 4.75 -11.76
N PHE A 18 -9.77 5.81 -10.95
CA PHE A 18 -8.52 6.51 -10.61
C PHE A 18 -7.52 5.53 -9.98
N ASN A 19 -7.94 4.77 -8.97
CA ASN A 19 -7.09 3.80 -8.27
C ASN A 19 -6.50 2.72 -9.19
N VAL A 20 -7.22 2.35 -10.25
CA VAL A 20 -6.73 1.39 -11.25
C VAL A 20 -5.77 2.05 -12.26
N VAL A 21 -6.12 3.23 -12.77
CA VAL A 21 -5.41 3.86 -13.89
C VAL A 21 -4.15 4.60 -13.45
N PHE A 22 -4.21 5.35 -12.33
CA PHE A 22 -3.13 6.19 -11.86
C PHE A 22 -1.80 5.44 -11.67
N PRO A 23 -1.76 4.25 -11.02
CA PRO A 23 -0.49 3.54 -10.82
C PRO A 23 0.16 3.08 -12.11
N ILE A 24 -0.63 2.74 -13.13
CA ILE A 24 -0.12 2.33 -14.46
C ILE A 24 0.52 3.54 -15.16
N LEU A 25 -0.13 4.71 -15.11
CA LEU A 25 0.41 5.95 -15.67
C LEU A 25 1.68 6.38 -14.94
N LEU A 26 1.71 6.30 -13.61
CA LEU A 26 2.88 6.59 -12.80
C LEU A 26 4.03 5.63 -13.13
N GLY A 27 3.76 4.32 -13.19
CA GLY A 27 4.73 3.30 -13.56
C GLY A 27 5.33 3.56 -14.94
N TRP A 28 4.49 3.85 -15.95
CA TRP A 28 4.92 4.23 -17.28
C TRP A 28 5.85 5.45 -17.27
N TRP A 29 5.49 6.49 -16.53
CA TRP A 29 6.28 7.72 -16.42
C TRP A 29 7.65 7.48 -15.77
N ILE A 30 7.69 6.74 -14.64
CA ILE A 30 8.96 6.39 -13.96
C ILE A 30 9.84 5.56 -14.89
N ILE A 31 9.27 4.56 -15.57
CA ILE A 31 9.99 3.68 -16.49
C ILE A 31 10.65 4.49 -17.60
N ARG A 32 9.92 5.42 -18.22
CA ARG A 32 10.49 6.28 -19.28
C ARG A 32 11.57 7.22 -18.73
N LYS A 33 11.32 7.85 -17.59
CA LYS A 33 12.24 8.82 -16.98
C LYS A 33 13.55 8.19 -16.52
N HIS A 34 13.50 6.99 -15.95
CA HIS A 34 14.65 6.31 -15.37
C HIS A 34 15.20 5.18 -16.25
N LYS A 35 14.67 5.01 -17.47
CA LYS A 35 15.10 3.98 -18.44
C LYS A 35 15.10 2.56 -17.86
N THR A 36 14.15 2.26 -16.98
CA THR A 36 13.94 0.90 -16.44
C THR A 36 13.00 0.11 -17.35
N ASN A 37 12.34 -0.94 -16.85
CA ASN A 37 11.41 -1.75 -17.64
C ASN A 37 10.22 -2.29 -16.82
N TRP A 38 9.18 -2.75 -17.52
CA TRP A 38 7.96 -3.31 -16.92
C TRP A 38 8.19 -4.60 -16.13
N LYS A 39 9.25 -5.38 -16.43
CA LYS A 39 9.56 -6.58 -15.64
C LYS A 39 9.87 -6.19 -14.20
N LEU A 40 10.54 -5.05 -13.99
CA LEU A 40 10.86 -4.55 -12.67
C LEU A 40 9.62 -4.03 -11.91
N PHE A 41 8.70 -3.36 -12.61
CA PHE A 41 7.41 -3.01 -12.04
C PHE A 41 6.66 -4.29 -11.60
N GLY A 42 6.67 -5.32 -12.46
CA GLY A 42 6.11 -6.65 -12.16
C GLY A 42 6.76 -7.32 -10.95
N VAL A 43 8.07 -7.13 -10.70
CA VAL A 43 8.68 -7.59 -9.45
C VAL A 43 8.09 -6.86 -8.25
N GLY A 44 7.85 -5.55 -8.34
CA GLY A 44 7.13 -4.80 -7.31
C GLY A 44 5.76 -5.42 -7.01
N VAL A 45 4.98 -5.70 -8.06
CA VAL A 45 3.69 -6.40 -7.95
C VAL A 45 3.82 -7.73 -7.22
N LEU A 46 4.80 -8.55 -7.60
CA LEU A 46 5.04 -9.86 -6.98
C LEU A 46 5.49 -9.74 -5.52
N THR A 47 6.20 -8.69 -5.13
CA THR A 47 6.60 -8.49 -3.73
C THR A 47 5.40 -8.20 -2.83
N PHE A 48 4.43 -7.40 -3.29
CA PHE A 48 3.19 -7.18 -2.54
C PHE A 48 2.35 -8.45 -2.47
N ILE A 49 2.10 -9.12 -3.60
CA ILE A 49 1.32 -10.37 -3.60
C ILE A 49 2.00 -11.43 -2.71
N GLY A 50 3.32 -11.54 -2.81
CA GLY A 50 4.12 -12.48 -2.02
C GLY A 50 4.09 -12.21 -0.52
N SER A 51 4.06 -10.94 -0.09
CA SER A 51 3.92 -10.62 1.34
C SER A 51 2.53 -11.02 1.85
N GLN A 52 1.47 -10.75 1.08
CA GLN A 52 0.10 -11.07 1.48
C GLN A 52 -0.17 -12.58 1.67
N ILE A 53 0.58 -13.46 0.98
CA ILE A 53 0.47 -14.93 1.16
C ILE A 53 0.72 -15.34 2.61
N PHE A 54 1.61 -14.65 3.33
CA PHE A 54 1.93 -14.97 4.73
C PHE A 54 1.28 -13.98 5.71
N HIS A 55 1.21 -12.70 5.34
CA HIS A 55 0.63 -11.66 6.16
C HIS A 55 -0.84 -11.94 6.48
N LEU A 56 -1.68 -12.22 5.47
CA LEU A 56 -3.12 -12.40 5.68
C LEU A 56 -3.43 -13.63 6.56
N PRO A 57 -2.85 -14.82 6.35
CA PRO A 57 -3.08 -15.95 7.25
C PRO A 57 -2.65 -15.67 8.69
N VAL A 58 -1.55 -14.95 8.90
CA VAL A 58 -1.08 -14.61 10.25
C VAL A 58 -2.04 -13.65 10.95
N VAL A 59 -2.47 -12.57 10.28
CA VAL A 59 -3.43 -11.62 10.84
C VAL A 59 -4.78 -12.29 11.13
N ASN A 60 -5.28 -13.11 10.20
CA ASN A 60 -6.53 -13.82 10.39
C ASN A 60 -6.45 -14.89 11.49
N GLY A 61 -5.32 -15.60 11.58
CA GLY A 61 -5.06 -16.59 12.62
C GLY A 61 -4.99 -15.95 14.01
N LEU A 62 -4.31 -14.82 14.14
CA LEU A 62 -4.29 -14.04 15.39
C LEU A 62 -5.70 -13.55 15.77
N THR A 63 -6.43 -13.00 14.81
CA THR A 63 -7.81 -12.54 15.02
C THR A 63 -8.70 -13.67 15.51
N ALA A 64 -8.66 -14.84 14.85
CA ALA A 64 -9.41 -16.02 15.25
C ALA A 64 -8.99 -16.56 16.63
N ALA A 65 -7.70 -16.51 16.96
CA ALA A 65 -7.19 -16.94 18.25
C ALA A 65 -7.68 -16.03 19.40
N PHE A 66 -7.78 -14.71 19.19
CA PHE A 66 -8.42 -13.81 20.15
C PHE A 66 -9.92 -14.03 20.24
N GLN A 67 -10.62 -14.17 19.11
CA GLN A 67 -12.08 -14.38 19.07
C GLN A 67 -12.52 -15.70 19.71
N SER A 68 -11.71 -16.76 19.56
CA SER A 68 -11.99 -18.08 20.16
C SER A 68 -11.61 -18.19 21.64
N GLY A 69 -10.90 -17.19 22.19
CA GLY A 69 -10.36 -17.22 23.55
C GLY A 69 -9.09 -18.06 23.71
N ALA A 70 -8.47 -18.52 22.62
CA ALA A 70 -7.17 -19.19 22.66
C ALA A 70 -6.03 -18.25 23.10
N LEU A 71 -6.17 -16.95 22.83
CA LEU A 71 -5.34 -15.89 23.37
C LEU A 71 -6.11 -15.08 24.43
N PRO A 72 -5.43 -14.54 25.47
CA PRO A 72 -6.08 -13.75 26.49
C PRO A 72 -6.68 -12.47 25.89
N HIS A 73 -7.82 -12.05 26.45
CA HIS A 73 -8.47 -10.81 26.03
C HIS A 73 -7.55 -9.61 26.26
N VAL A 74 -7.54 -8.70 25.29
CA VAL A 74 -6.89 -7.39 25.43
C VAL A 74 -7.91 -6.43 26.02
N ASP A 75 -7.49 -5.64 27.02
CA ASP A 75 -8.33 -4.58 27.60
C ASP A 75 -8.87 -3.68 26.47
N PRO A 76 -10.20 -3.46 26.36
CA PRO A 76 -10.79 -2.60 25.34
C PRO A 76 -10.17 -1.20 25.26
N ASN A 77 -9.71 -0.64 26.38
CA ASN A 77 -9.05 0.67 26.42
C ASN A 77 -7.64 0.63 25.83
N PHE A 78 -6.98 -0.53 25.87
CA PHE A 78 -5.64 -0.73 25.31
C PHE A 78 -5.68 -1.31 23.88
N ALA A 79 -6.81 -1.90 23.47
CA ALA A 79 -6.97 -2.55 22.17
C ALA A 79 -6.57 -1.69 20.96
N PRO A 80 -6.86 -0.36 20.90
CA PRO A 80 -6.37 0.49 19.81
C PRO A 80 -4.85 0.50 19.68
N PHE A 81 -4.13 0.62 20.79
CA PHE A 81 -2.67 0.65 20.82
C PHE A 81 -2.08 -0.72 20.48
N PHE A 82 -2.67 -1.77 21.02
CA PHE A 82 -2.30 -3.14 20.69
C PHE A 82 -2.45 -3.40 19.17
N ASN A 83 -3.60 -3.08 18.60
CA ASN A 83 -3.88 -3.28 17.18
C ASN A 83 -2.95 -2.43 16.30
N ALA A 84 -2.70 -1.18 16.67
CA ALA A 84 -1.78 -0.30 15.94
C ALA A 84 -0.36 -0.88 15.89
N ILE A 85 0.15 -1.37 17.03
CA ILE A 85 1.48 -1.98 17.11
C ILE A 85 1.51 -3.29 16.32
N VAL A 86 0.56 -4.19 16.55
CA VAL A 86 0.58 -5.52 15.94
C VAL A 86 0.36 -5.44 14.43
N LEU A 87 -0.68 -4.77 13.97
CA LEU A 87 -0.98 -4.68 12.54
C LEU A 87 0.12 -3.93 11.79
N GLY A 88 0.60 -2.80 12.33
CA GLY A 88 1.70 -2.05 11.73
C GLY A 88 2.99 -2.86 11.65
N LEU A 89 3.40 -3.54 12.72
CA LEU A 89 4.61 -4.36 12.72
C LEU A 89 4.50 -5.55 11.76
N LEU A 90 3.35 -6.20 11.67
CA LEU A 90 3.14 -7.30 10.74
C LEU A 90 3.20 -6.80 9.29
N ALA A 91 2.53 -5.69 8.96
CA ALA A 91 2.61 -5.07 7.63
C ALA A 91 4.07 -4.74 7.27
N GLY A 92 4.77 -3.99 8.13
CA GLY A 92 6.16 -3.63 7.91
C GLY A 92 7.10 -4.84 7.78
N LEU A 93 6.93 -5.87 8.61
CA LEU A 93 7.80 -7.05 8.57
C LEU A 93 7.58 -7.86 7.29
N PHE A 94 6.34 -8.17 6.94
CA PHE A 94 6.05 -9.02 5.78
C PHE A 94 6.33 -8.31 4.45
N GLU A 95 5.89 -7.06 4.31
CA GLU A 95 6.03 -6.34 3.05
C GLU A 95 7.48 -5.96 2.76
N GLU A 96 8.21 -5.45 3.75
CA GLU A 96 9.61 -5.08 3.55
C GLU A 96 10.51 -6.31 3.39
N THR A 97 10.20 -7.43 4.05
CA THR A 97 10.92 -8.69 3.83
C THR A 97 10.72 -9.21 2.41
N ALA A 98 9.48 -9.20 1.90
CA ALA A 98 9.20 -9.58 0.52
C ALA A 98 9.95 -8.68 -0.48
N ARG A 99 9.97 -7.37 -0.20
CA ARG A 99 10.70 -6.38 -0.99
C ARG A 99 12.21 -6.63 -0.99
N TRP A 100 12.78 -6.94 0.18
CA TRP A 100 14.20 -7.28 0.34
C TRP A 100 14.56 -8.55 -0.44
N ILE A 101 13.72 -9.58 -0.39
CA ILE A 101 13.87 -10.79 -1.22
C ILE A 101 13.82 -10.41 -2.70
N GLY A 102 12.86 -9.57 -3.11
CA GLY A 102 12.75 -9.07 -4.49
C GLY A 102 14.04 -8.42 -5.00
N PHE A 103 14.62 -7.49 -4.23
CA PHE A 103 15.92 -6.89 -4.57
C PHE A 103 17.06 -7.90 -4.60
N LYS A 104 17.09 -8.84 -3.66
CA LYS A 104 18.11 -9.91 -3.61
C LYS A 104 18.07 -10.79 -4.86
N LEU A 105 16.87 -11.13 -5.35
CA LEU A 105 16.67 -11.93 -6.56
C LEU A 105 17.03 -11.16 -7.84
N LEU A 106 16.79 -9.85 -7.86
CA LEU A 106 17.14 -8.98 -8.99
C LEU A 106 18.66 -8.79 -9.17
N LYS A 107 19.46 -8.95 -8.11
CA LYS A 107 20.92 -8.75 -8.12
C LYS A 107 21.27 -7.38 -8.74
N LYS A 108 22.26 -7.34 -9.65
CA LYS A 108 22.69 -6.12 -10.35
C LYS A 108 21.56 -5.41 -11.12
N LYS A 109 20.51 -6.11 -11.57
CA LYS A 109 19.39 -5.49 -12.29
C LYS A 109 18.49 -4.64 -11.38
N GLY A 110 18.54 -4.87 -10.07
CA GLY A 110 17.80 -4.11 -9.06
C GLY A 110 18.63 -3.02 -8.38
N ASP A 111 19.90 -2.88 -8.74
CA ASP A 111 20.84 -2.00 -8.03
C ASP A 111 20.93 -0.61 -8.68
N SER A 112 19.83 0.14 -8.67
CA SER A 112 19.81 1.57 -9.05
C SER A 112 18.66 2.29 -8.38
N LEU A 113 18.75 3.62 -8.26
CA LEU A 113 17.63 4.39 -7.71
C LEU A 113 16.40 4.24 -8.61
N GLY A 114 16.59 4.31 -9.92
CA GLY A 114 15.52 4.06 -10.90
C GLY A 114 14.85 2.71 -10.67
N ALA A 115 15.63 1.67 -10.34
CA ALA A 115 15.08 0.37 -10.05
C ALA A 115 14.22 0.35 -8.78
N ALA A 116 14.68 1.02 -7.72
CA ALA A 116 13.92 1.14 -6.48
C ALA A 116 12.60 1.90 -6.67
N LEU A 117 12.60 2.98 -7.46
CA LEU A 117 11.40 3.75 -7.80
C LEU A 117 10.38 2.90 -8.56
N THR A 118 10.83 2.18 -9.60
CA THR A 118 9.95 1.35 -10.43
C THR A 118 9.38 0.16 -9.66
N LEU A 119 10.18 -0.50 -8.82
CA LEU A 119 9.70 -1.57 -7.95
C LEU A 119 8.70 -1.03 -6.93
N GLY A 120 8.99 0.12 -6.33
CA GLY A 120 8.12 0.78 -5.36
C GLY A 120 6.75 1.14 -5.94
N ALA A 121 6.74 1.70 -7.15
CA ALA A 121 5.52 1.99 -7.88
C ALA A 121 4.74 0.73 -8.26
N GLY A 122 5.42 -0.38 -8.57
CA GLY A 122 4.78 -1.67 -8.82
C GLY A 122 4.09 -2.24 -7.58
N HIS A 123 4.77 -2.18 -6.44
CA HIS A 123 4.28 -2.72 -5.17
C HIS A 123 3.08 -1.93 -4.64
N GLY A 124 3.20 -0.60 -4.46
CA GLY A 124 2.05 0.21 -4.04
C GLY A 124 0.98 0.32 -5.12
N GLY A 125 1.37 0.19 -6.39
CA GLY A 125 0.46 0.27 -7.51
C GLY A 125 -0.49 -0.90 -7.62
N ILE A 126 -0.03 -2.14 -7.38
CA ILE A 126 -0.94 -3.30 -7.36
C ILE A 126 -1.93 -3.19 -6.21
N GLU A 127 -1.50 -2.71 -5.05
CA GLU A 127 -2.39 -2.49 -3.91
C GLU A 127 -3.49 -1.50 -4.27
N ALA A 128 -3.13 -0.35 -4.86
CA ALA A 128 -4.10 0.62 -5.35
C ALA A 128 -5.07 0.02 -6.41
N ILE A 129 -4.56 -0.77 -7.36
CA ILE A 129 -5.39 -1.43 -8.38
C ILE A 129 -6.37 -2.41 -7.74
N ILE A 130 -5.93 -3.24 -6.78
CA ILE A 130 -6.78 -4.20 -6.07
C ILE A 130 -7.89 -3.46 -5.31
N ILE A 131 -7.53 -2.42 -4.54
CA ILE A 131 -8.51 -1.63 -3.79
C ILE A 131 -9.50 -0.92 -4.73
N GLY A 132 -9.03 -0.34 -5.83
CA GLY A 132 -9.89 0.23 -6.86
C GLY A 132 -10.85 -0.79 -7.47
N GLY A 133 -10.36 -2.01 -7.75
CA GLY A 133 -11.18 -3.11 -8.23
C GLY A 133 -12.25 -3.55 -7.23
N VAL A 134 -11.90 -3.66 -5.94
CA VAL A 134 -12.84 -3.96 -4.86
C VAL A 134 -13.91 -2.88 -4.76
N VAL A 135 -13.54 -1.60 -4.82
CA VAL A 135 -14.49 -0.48 -4.79
C VAL A 135 -15.52 -0.57 -5.93
N LEU A 136 -15.05 -0.82 -7.16
CA LEU A 136 -15.92 -0.96 -8.33
C LEU A 136 -16.80 -2.21 -8.24
N PHE A 137 -16.23 -3.33 -7.79
CA PHE A 137 -16.97 -4.58 -7.59
C PHE A 137 -18.08 -4.39 -6.55
N SER A 138 -17.77 -3.81 -5.39
CA SER A 138 -18.77 -3.50 -4.36
C SER A 138 -19.87 -2.58 -4.88
N LEU A 139 -19.55 -1.56 -5.68
CA LEU A 139 -20.56 -0.71 -6.30
C LEU A 139 -21.50 -1.52 -7.20
N ILE A 140 -20.94 -2.37 -8.07
CA ILE A 140 -21.73 -3.23 -8.97
C ILE A 140 -22.62 -4.17 -8.15
N SER A 141 -22.10 -4.80 -7.09
CA SER A 141 -22.87 -5.67 -6.20
C SER A 141 -24.03 -4.91 -5.55
N MET A 142 -23.80 -3.72 -5.01
CA MET A 142 -24.83 -2.92 -4.33
C MET A 142 -25.90 -2.39 -5.30
N LEU A 143 -25.51 -2.00 -6.51
CA LEU A 143 -26.45 -1.65 -7.57
C LEU A 143 -27.29 -2.85 -8.00
N SER A 144 -26.68 -4.04 -8.11
CA SER A 144 -27.37 -5.28 -8.48
C SER A 144 -28.41 -5.68 -7.43
N LEU A 145 -28.05 -5.60 -6.14
CA LEU A 145 -28.96 -5.86 -5.02
C LEU A 145 -30.16 -4.89 -5.04
N ARG A 146 -29.92 -3.61 -5.35
CA ARG A 146 -30.98 -2.61 -5.47
C ARG A 146 -31.87 -2.83 -6.70
N SER A 147 -31.32 -3.30 -7.82
CA SER A 147 -32.08 -3.52 -9.06
C SER A 147 -32.91 -4.79 -9.04
N ILE A 148 -32.37 -5.88 -8.47
CA ILE A 148 -33.05 -7.17 -8.35
C ILE A 148 -34.08 -7.12 -7.21
N GLY A 149 -33.79 -6.34 -6.17
CA GLY A 149 -34.58 -6.26 -4.95
C GLY A 149 -34.22 -7.40 -4.00
N VAL A 150 -33.88 -7.07 -2.75
CA VAL A 150 -33.41 -8.05 -1.76
C VAL A 150 -34.46 -9.13 -1.49
N ASP A 151 -35.75 -8.76 -1.50
CA ASP A 151 -36.89 -9.66 -1.24
C ASP A 151 -37.02 -10.80 -2.26
N SER A 152 -36.37 -10.68 -3.43
CA SER A 152 -36.36 -11.70 -4.47
C SER A 152 -35.27 -12.76 -4.29
N LEU A 153 -34.38 -12.57 -3.31
CA LEU A 153 -33.28 -13.50 -3.03
C LEU A 153 -33.73 -14.59 -2.05
N PRO A 154 -33.20 -15.82 -2.15
CA PRO A 154 -33.53 -16.93 -1.25
C PRO A 154 -32.80 -16.77 0.09
N LEU A 155 -33.13 -15.73 0.85
CA LEU A 155 -32.52 -15.40 2.15
C LEU A 155 -33.48 -15.72 3.31
N SER A 156 -32.92 -16.04 4.48
CA SER A 156 -33.71 -16.03 5.72
C SER A 156 -34.14 -14.60 6.08
N ALA A 157 -35.12 -14.47 6.99
CA ALA A 157 -35.58 -13.16 7.46
C ALA A 157 -34.42 -12.32 8.03
N ASP A 158 -33.58 -12.92 8.89
CA ASP A 158 -32.43 -12.24 9.50
C ASP A 158 -31.39 -11.81 8.45
N GLN A 159 -31.13 -12.65 7.45
CA GLN A 159 -30.19 -12.34 6.37
C GLN A 159 -30.70 -11.22 5.46
N MET A 160 -32.01 -11.23 5.18
CA MET A 160 -32.67 -10.21 4.39
C MET A 160 -32.59 -8.85 5.09
N GLU A 161 -32.90 -8.80 6.39
CA GLU A 161 -32.78 -7.56 7.18
C GLU A 161 -31.34 -7.03 7.18
N ALA A 162 -30.35 -7.88 7.44
CA ALA A 162 -28.94 -7.49 7.41
C ALA A 162 -28.51 -6.96 6.04
N THR A 163 -28.95 -7.61 4.96
CA THR A 163 -28.64 -7.18 3.58
C THR A 163 -29.29 -5.83 3.26
N LEU A 164 -30.55 -5.61 3.67
CA LEU A 164 -31.25 -4.34 3.50
C LEU A 164 -30.53 -3.21 4.25
N GLN A 165 -30.13 -3.45 5.50
CA GLN A 165 -29.35 -2.49 6.28
C GLN A 165 -28.01 -2.16 5.60
N GLN A 166 -27.31 -3.16 5.06
CA GLN A 166 -26.04 -2.96 4.33
C GLN A 166 -26.24 -2.11 3.07
N VAL A 167 -27.27 -2.39 2.27
CA VAL A 167 -27.58 -1.62 1.05
C VAL A 167 -27.93 -0.17 1.42
N GLN A 168 -28.77 0.03 2.44
CA GLN A 168 -29.15 1.36 2.91
C GLN A 168 -27.94 2.14 3.41
N ALA A 169 -27.08 1.54 4.24
CA ALA A 169 -25.87 2.15 4.75
C ALA A 169 -24.89 2.52 3.63
N TYR A 170 -24.71 1.65 2.64
CA TYR A 170 -23.85 1.90 1.49
C TYR A 170 -24.28 3.16 0.72
N PHE A 171 -25.58 3.28 0.40
CA PHE A 171 -26.10 4.44 -0.31
C PHE A 171 -26.33 5.68 0.56
N ALA A 172 -26.21 5.56 1.89
CA ALA A 172 -26.17 6.68 2.82
C ALA A 172 -24.76 7.29 3.01
N THR A 173 -23.73 6.65 2.42
CA THR A 173 -22.35 7.17 2.46
C THR A 173 -22.28 8.59 1.90
N PRO A 174 -21.66 9.55 2.61
CA PRO A 174 -21.41 10.88 2.06
C PRO A 174 -20.67 10.83 0.72
N TRP A 175 -21.18 11.56 -0.27
CA TRP A 175 -20.72 11.49 -1.67
C TRP A 175 -19.22 11.72 -1.85
N HIS A 176 -18.57 12.47 -0.96
CA HIS A 176 -17.16 12.81 -1.07
C HIS A 176 -16.22 11.73 -0.51
N LEU A 177 -16.69 10.79 0.30
CA LEU A 177 -15.83 9.79 0.94
C LEU A 177 -15.13 8.82 -0.02
N PRO A 178 -15.74 8.37 -1.15
CA PRO A 178 -15.02 7.57 -2.13
C PRO A 178 -13.74 8.27 -2.63
N LEU A 179 -13.75 9.60 -2.76
CA LEU A 179 -12.60 10.38 -3.18
C LEU A 179 -11.48 10.41 -2.13
N ALA A 180 -11.81 10.31 -0.84
CA ALA A 180 -10.79 10.22 0.21
C ALA A 180 -9.94 8.96 0.04
N GLY A 181 -10.56 7.83 -0.27
CA GLY A 181 -9.83 6.60 -0.62
C GLY A 181 -8.94 6.74 -1.85
N ALA A 182 -9.34 7.55 -2.84
CA ALA A 182 -8.46 7.83 -4.00
C ALA A 182 -7.25 8.69 -3.62
N VAL A 183 -7.42 9.67 -2.73
CA VAL A 183 -6.32 10.51 -2.20
C VAL A 183 -5.36 9.67 -1.37
N GLU A 184 -5.89 8.82 -0.51
CA GLU A 184 -5.15 7.87 0.33
C GLU A 184 -4.19 7.02 -0.52
N ARG A 185 -4.67 6.46 -1.65
CA ARG A 185 -3.83 5.67 -2.58
C ARG A 185 -2.65 6.44 -3.17
N ILE A 186 -2.74 7.76 -3.35
CA ILE A 186 -1.60 8.58 -3.78
C ILE A 186 -0.52 8.57 -2.68
N GLY A 187 -0.94 8.73 -1.42
CA GLY A 187 -0.08 8.65 -0.25
C GLY A 187 0.55 7.27 -0.08
N ALA A 188 -0.25 6.21 -0.18
CA ALA A 188 0.21 4.83 -0.08
C ALA A 188 1.26 4.49 -1.14
N VAL A 189 1.02 4.86 -2.41
CA VAL A 189 2.02 4.65 -3.47
C VAL A 189 3.31 5.44 -3.21
N ALA A 190 3.21 6.68 -2.72
CA ALA A 190 4.39 7.47 -2.33
C ALA A 190 5.16 6.85 -1.16
N LEU A 191 4.45 6.33 -0.15
CA LEU A 191 5.03 5.59 0.97
C LEU A 191 5.75 4.33 0.46
N HIS A 192 5.12 3.53 -0.40
CA HIS A 192 5.73 2.33 -0.99
C HIS A 192 6.97 2.62 -1.82
N ILE A 193 7.00 3.74 -2.55
CA ILE A 193 8.21 4.19 -3.23
C ILE A 193 9.30 4.56 -2.22
N THR A 194 8.94 5.25 -1.13
CA THR A 194 9.86 5.59 -0.02
C THR A 194 10.49 4.34 0.58
N LEU A 195 9.67 3.37 0.97
CA LEU A 195 10.08 2.10 1.57
C LEU A 195 10.95 1.28 0.61
N SER A 196 10.60 1.25 -0.67
CA SER A 196 11.42 0.65 -1.72
C SER A 196 12.83 1.23 -1.81
N ILE A 197 12.96 2.56 -1.72
CA ILE A 197 14.27 3.22 -1.68
C ILE A 197 15.04 2.83 -0.42
N MET A 198 14.38 2.79 0.76
CA MET A 198 15.03 2.42 2.01
C MET A 198 15.53 0.98 1.99
N VAL A 199 14.72 0.02 1.55
CA VAL A 199 15.14 -1.38 1.43
C VAL A 199 16.27 -1.51 0.40
N TRP A 200 16.19 -0.82 -0.74
CA TRP A 200 17.30 -0.78 -1.70
C TRP A 200 18.59 -0.21 -1.09
N LEU A 201 18.51 0.87 -0.31
CA LEU A 201 19.67 1.44 0.40
C LEU A 201 20.32 0.44 1.37
N SER A 202 19.55 -0.46 1.97
CA SER A 202 20.10 -1.53 2.82
C SER A 202 21.03 -2.47 2.03
N TYR A 203 20.67 -2.74 0.78
CA TYR A 203 21.42 -3.58 -0.14
C TYR A 203 22.64 -2.85 -0.70
N THR A 204 22.45 -1.67 -1.29
CA THR A 204 23.51 -0.90 -1.94
C THR A 204 24.57 -0.43 -0.95
N LYS A 205 24.16 0.00 0.26
CA LYS A 205 25.11 0.45 1.30
C LYS A 205 25.60 -0.69 2.20
N ARG A 206 25.07 -1.91 2.05
CA ARG A 206 25.31 -3.06 2.95
C ARG A 206 25.10 -2.71 4.43
N LYS A 207 24.07 -1.91 4.72
CA LYS A 207 23.73 -1.42 6.06
C LYS A 207 22.31 -1.85 6.43
N ALA A 208 22.20 -2.87 7.28
CA ALA A 208 20.92 -3.43 7.73
C ALA A 208 20.00 -2.40 8.41
N LEU A 209 20.57 -1.31 8.96
CA LEU A 209 19.79 -0.23 9.57
C LEU A 209 18.74 0.36 8.61
N TRP A 210 19.00 0.41 7.31
CA TRP A 210 18.02 0.91 6.34
C TRP A 210 16.83 -0.04 6.16
N PHE A 211 17.04 -1.35 6.29
CA PHE A 211 15.97 -2.34 6.24
C PHE A 211 15.09 -2.24 7.49
N TRP A 212 15.69 -2.26 8.67
CA TRP A 212 14.94 -2.10 9.92
C TRP A 212 14.28 -0.73 10.04
N GLY A 213 14.92 0.31 9.50
CA GLY A 213 14.31 1.63 9.35
C GLY A 213 13.08 1.60 8.44
N ALA A 214 13.09 0.83 7.35
CA ALA A 214 11.92 0.68 6.48
C ALA A 214 10.78 -0.04 7.21
N VAL A 215 11.08 -1.17 7.87
CA VAL A 215 10.11 -1.93 8.68
C VAL A 215 9.48 -1.04 9.73
N LEU A 216 10.30 -0.30 10.50
CA LEU A 216 9.80 0.58 11.55
C LEU A 216 9.01 1.76 10.98
N TYR A 217 9.47 2.38 9.89
CA TYR A 217 8.75 3.49 9.28
C TYR A 217 7.39 3.06 8.73
N HIS A 218 7.33 1.92 8.04
CA HIS A 218 6.08 1.31 7.58
C HIS A 218 5.14 1.06 8.77
N ALA A 219 5.64 0.36 9.80
CA ALA A 219 4.85 0.02 10.98
C ALA A 219 4.30 1.23 11.73
N VAL A 220 5.10 2.31 11.83
CA VAL A 220 4.67 3.54 12.49
C VAL A 220 3.59 4.25 11.68
N VAL A 221 3.74 4.36 10.35
CA VAL A 221 2.73 5.05 9.54
C VAL A 221 1.40 4.30 9.57
N ASP A 222 1.41 2.98 9.42
CA ASP A 222 0.20 2.15 9.48
C ASP A 222 -0.42 2.15 10.88
N GLY A 223 0.41 2.02 11.91
CA GLY A 223 -0.04 2.06 13.30
C GLY A 223 -0.67 3.41 13.66
N LEU A 224 -0.10 4.52 13.20
CA LEU A 224 -0.68 5.86 13.40
C LEU A 224 -2.02 6.00 12.68
N THR A 225 -2.18 5.42 11.49
CA THR A 225 -3.48 5.37 10.80
C THR A 225 -4.51 4.59 11.61
N VAL A 226 -4.14 3.42 12.16
CA VAL A 226 -5.03 2.63 13.04
C VAL A 226 -5.43 3.42 14.28
N LEU A 227 -4.49 4.10 14.95
CA LEU A 227 -4.80 4.93 16.11
C LEU A 227 -5.71 6.10 15.75
N ALA A 228 -5.41 6.81 14.66
CA ALA A 228 -6.19 7.95 14.21
C ALA A 228 -7.65 7.56 13.97
N VAL A 229 -7.89 6.44 13.28
CA VAL A 229 -9.25 5.90 13.09
C VAL A 229 -9.89 5.49 14.42
N SER A 230 -9.15 4.80 15.29
CA SER A 230 -9.66 4.31 16.57
C SER A 230 -10.11 5.42 17.52
N PHE A 231 -9.47 6.60 17.43
CA PHE A 231 -9.83 7.79 18.21
C PHE A 231 -10.74 8.77 17.47
N GLY A 232 -11.35 8.35 16.36
CA GLY A 232 -12.37 9.12 15.65
C GLY A 232 -11.84 10.33 14.87
N MET A 233 -10.57 10.30 14.44
CA MET A 233 -10.04 11.33 13.54
C MET A 233 -10.85 11.37 12.24
N GLY A 234 -11.30 12.57 11.85
CA GLY A 234 -12.06 12.75 10.62
C GLY A 234 -11.24 12.35 9.38
N THR A 235 -11.88 11.66 8.43
CA THR A 235 -11.22 11.07 7.25
C THR A 235 -10.33 12.05 6.51
N TRP A 236 -10.80 13.26 6.20
CA TRP A 236 -10.00 14.22 5.44
C TRP A 236 -8.77 14.74 6.19
N ILE A 237 -8.83 14.83 7.52
CA ILE A 237 -7.68 15.21 8.35
C ILE A 237 -6.66 14.07 8.36
N LEU A 238 -7.14 12.83 8.46
CA LEU A 238 -6.30 11.64 8.35
C LEU A 238 -5.60 11.59 7.00
N GLU A 239 -6.33 11.75 5.89
CA GLU A 239 -5.72 11.73 4.55
C GLU A 239 -4.72 12.87 4.32
N ALA A 240 -5.05 14.09 4.75
CA ALA A 240 -4.14 15.22 4.64
C ALA A 240 -2.83 14.97 5.43
N SER A 241 -2.95 14.44 6.65
CA SER A 241 -1.81 14.11 7.50
C SER A 241 -0.96 12.99 6.87
N PHE A 242 -1.61 11.95 6.35
CA PHE A 242 -0.95 10.84 5.68
C PHE A 242 -0.19 11.27 4.43
N ILE A 243 -0.81 12.09 3.57
CA ILE A 243 -0.15 12.66 2.38
C ILE A 243 1.11 13.44 2.77
N VAL A 244 1.03 14.28 3.80
CA VAL A 244 2.19 15.05 4.27
C VAL A 244 3.32 14.12 4.70
N VAL A 245 3.02 13.11 5.53
CA VAL A 245 4.01 12.14 6.00
C VAL A 245 4.62 11.36 4.83
N ALA A 246 3.79 10.84 3.92
CA ALA A 246 4.23 10.06 2.77
C ALA A 246 5.16 10.85 1.84
N PHE A 247 4.80 12.10 1.48
CA PHE A 247 5.62 12.92 0.59
C PHE A 247 6.87 13.50 1.26
N CYS A 248 6.82 13.81 2.56
CA CYS A 248 8.01 14.16 3.34
C CYS A 248 9.00 12.97 3.38
N GLY A 249 8.51 11.77 3.66
CA GLY A 249 9.30 10.53 3.59
C GLY A 249 9.93 10.33 2.20
N LEU A 250 9.11 10.45 1.15
CA LEU A 250 9.56 10.31 -0.23
C LEU A 250 10.66 11.31 -0.59
N TYR A 251 10.50 12.57 -0.21
CA TYR A 251 11.51 13.59 -0.43
C TYR A 251 12.85 13.25 0.25
N LEU A 252 12.81 12.83 1.52
CA LEU A 252 14.01 12.44 2.26
C LEU A 252 14.69 11.20 1.68
N ALA A 253 13.90 10.17 1.32
CA ALA A 253 14.40 8.96 0.70
C ALA A 253 15.01 9.23 -0.68
N LEU A 254 14.37 10.06 -1.51
CA LEU A 254 14.93 10.48 -2.81
C LEU A 254 16.27 11.21 -2.64
N LYS A 255 16.40 12.09 -1.64
CA LYS A 255 17.66 12.78 -1.34
C LYS A 255 18.75 11.79 -0.94
N ALA A 256 18.44 10.84 -0.05
CA ALA A 256 19.36 9.81 0.38
C ALA A 256 19.76 8.86 -0.78
N GLY A 257 18.80 8.48 -1.61
CA GLY A 257 18.98 7.59 -2.75
C GLY A 257 19.85 8.21 -3.84
N LYS A 258 19.61 9.47 -4.21
CA LYS A 258 20.45 10.21 -5.17
C LYS A 258 21.90 10.32 -4.70
N LYS A 259 22.10 10.58 -3.39
CA LYS A 259 23.43 10.62 -2.80
C LYS A 259 24.13 9.26 -2.92
N ALA A 260 23.44 8.18 -2.59
CA ALA A 260 23.98 6.82 -2.67
C ALA A 260 24.33 6.41 -4.11
N GLU A 261 23.48 6.75 -5.07
CA GLU A 261 23.72 6.47 -6.49
C GLU A 261 24.93 7.24 -7.03
N LYS A 262 25.08 8.52 -6.66
CA LYS A 262 26.26 9.32 -7.03
C LYS A 262 27.55 8.75 -6.44
N GLU A 263 27.55 8.40 -5.16
CA GLU A 263 28.70 7.78 -4.48
C GLU A 263 29.14 6.50 -5.20
N ARG A 264 28.18 5.61 -5.52
CA ARG A 264 28.47 4.37 -6.25
C ARG A 264 29.06 4.61 -7.63
N ASN A 265 28.43 5.47 -8.45
CA ASN A 265 28.90 5.74 -9.80
C ASN A 265 30.33 6.32 -9.80
N SER A 266 30.68 7.13 -8.79
CA SER A 266 32.05 7.65 -8.65
C SER A 266 33.07 6.56 -8.31
N LEU A 267 32.70 5.59 -7.47
CA LEU A 267 33.55 4.45 -7.12
C LEU A 267 33.77 3.52 -8.33
N GLU A 268 32.73 3.26 -9.11
CA GLU A 268 32.82 2.46 -10.34
C GLU A 268 33.70 3.14 -11.39
N SER A 269 33.55 4.44 -11.60
CA SER A 269 34.40 5.21 -12.52
C SER A 269 35.87 5.18 -12.10
N ASN A 270 36.16 5.39 -10.82
CA ASN A 270 37.53 5.35 -10.32
C ASN A 270 38.15 3.96 -10.42
N ALA A 271 37.36 2.90 -10.17
CA ALA A 271 37.84 1.53 -10.30
C ALA A 271 38.22 1.19 -11.76
N ILE A 272 37.47 1.69 -12.75
CA ILE A 272 37.79 1.49 -14.17
C ILE A 272 39.11 2.18 -14.53
N VAL A 273 39.29 3.44 -14.12
CA VAL A 273 40.54 4.19 -14.36
C VAL A 273 41.74 3.45 -13.77
N VAL A 274 41.63 2.95 -12.54
CA VAL A 274 42.73 2.19 -11.90
C VAL A 274 43.05 0.90 -12.65
N ILE A 275 42.06 0.21 -13.21
CA ILE A 275 42.28 -1.03 -13.98
C ILE A 275 42.96 -0.71 -15.32
N GLU A 276 42.62 0.41 -15.97
CA GLU A 276 43.26 0.85 -17.22
C GLU A 276 44.72 1.33 -17.02
N GLU A 277 45.08 1.76 -15.81
CA GLU A 277 46.43 2.22 -15.46
C GLU A 277 47.38 1.10 -14.98
N LEU A 278 46.92 -0.16 -14.86
CA LEU A 278 47.79 -1.27 -14.47
C LEU A 278 48.69 -1.70 -15.64
N PRO A 279 50.03 -1.78 -15.46
CA PRO A 279 50.92 -2.32 -16.49
C PRO A 279 50.60 -3.79 -16.76
N ALA A 280 50.61 -4.17 -18.05
CA ALA A 280 50.28 -5.51 -18.56
C ALA A 280 51.21 -6.62 -18.05
#